data_AF-A0A2V5U502-F1
#
_entry.id   AF-A0A2V5U502-F1
#
_cell.length_a   1.000
_cell.length_b   1.000
_cell.length_c   1.000
_cell.angle_alpha   90.00
_cell.angle_beta   90.00
_cell.angle_gamma   90.00
#
_symmetry.space_group_name_H-M   'P 1'
#
loop_
_entity.id
_entity.type
_entity.pdbx_description
1 polymer ?
#
loop_
_entity_poly.entity_id
_entity_poly.type
_entity_poly.pdbx_seq_one_letter_code
_entity_poly.pdbx_strand_id
1 'polypeptide(L)'
;MKIPESGKLLRIFIGESDRWHHQPLYEAIVLKARELGLAGATVLRGPMGFGANSHLHTAKILRLSVDLPMVIEIVDTEEKINRLLPHLDVMVLEGLVTLEDVQVLKYRANQKKPQE
;
A
#
# COMPACT_ATOMS: atom_id res chain seq x y z
N MET A 1 -9.43 7.14 17.44
CA MET A 1 -8.56 5.96 17.41
C MET A 1 -7.21 6.33 18.01
N LYS A 2 -6.66 5.51 18.91
CA LYS A 2 -5.26 5.58 19.34
C LYS A 2 -4.53 4.44 18.62
N ILE A 3 -3.44 4.72 17.94
CA ILE A 3 -2.50 3.68 17.50
C ILE A 3 -1.57 3.44 18.70
N PRO A 4 -1.28 2.19 19.08
CA PRO A 4 -0.32 1.89 20.13
C PRO A 4 1.06 2.45 19.79
N GLU A 5 1.91 2.64 20.81
CA GLU A 5 3.28 3.14 20.61
C GLU A 5 4.11 2.20 19.73
N SER A 6 3.80 0.90 19.73
CA SER A 6 4.32 -0.08 18.78
C SER A 6 3.26 -0.39 17.72
N GLY A 7 3.66 -0.38 16.45
CA GLY A 7 2.81 -0.71 15.30
C GLY A 7 3.60 -1.43 14.22
N LYS A 8 2.92 -1.77 13.13
CA LYS A 8 3.52 -2.34 11.95
C LYS A 8 3.40 -1.37 10.78
N LEU A 9 4.46 -1.24 10.00
CA LEU A 9 4.46 -0.58 8.69
C LEU A 9 4.36 -1.64 7.60
N LEU A 10 3.21 -1.66 6.94
CA LEU A 10 2.96 -2.46 5.74
C LEU A 10 3.29 -1.62 4.51
N ARG A 11 4.12 -2.16 3.61
CA ARG A 11 4.37 -1.58 2.29
C ARG A 11 3.98 -2.55 1.20
N ILE A 12 3.26 -2.06 0.20
CA ILE A 12 2.79 -2.83 -0.95
C ILE A 12 3.33 -2.14 -2.20
N PHE A 13 4.14 -2.85 -2.97
CA PHE A 13 4.77 -2.39 -4.20
C PHE A 13 4.12 -3.08 -5.39
N ILE A 14 3.48 -2.30 -6.26
CA ILE A 14 2.75 -2.78 -7.44
C ILE A 14 2.99 -1.83 -8.63
N GLY A 15 2.52 -2.21 -9.81
CA GLY A 15 2.48 -1.35 -10.99
C GLY A 15 1.31 -0.37 -10.97
N GLU A 16 1.45 0.79 -11.63
CA GLU A 16 0.36 1.76 -11.83
C GLU A 16 -0.76 1.21 -12.74
N SER A 17 -0.38 0.32 -13.65
CA SER A 17 -1.27 -0.30 -14.63
C SER A 17 -2.03 -1.50 -14.04
N ASP A 18 -1.65 -1.96 -12.85
CA ASP A 18 -2.31 -3.09 -12.20
C ASP A 18 -3.77 -2.78 -11.89
N ARG A 19 -4.62 -3.80 -12.04
CA ARG A 19 -6.07 -3.68 -11.89
C ARG A 19 -6.60 -4.75 -10.96
N TRP A 20 -7.57 -4.36 -10.14
CA TRP A 20 -8.43 -5.27 -9.40
C TRP A 20 -9.84 -5.12 -9.94
N HIS A 21 -10.34 -6.12 -10.66
CA HIS A 21 -11.55 -6.02 -11.48
C HIS A 21 -11.48 -4.83 -12.45
N HIS A 22 -12.32 -3.80 -12.28
CA HIS A 22 -12.45 -2.65 -13.18
C HIS A 22 -11.80 -1.36 -12.65
N GLN A 23 -11.04 -1.43 -11.56
CA GLN A 23 -10.41 -0.27 -10.91
C GLN A 23 -8.90 -0.46 -10.73
N PRO A 24 -8.12 0.63 -10.62
CA PRO A 24 -6.70 0.57 -10.28
C PRO A 24 -6.46 -0.21 -8.98
N LEU A 25 -5.47 -1.09 -8.97
CA LEU A 25 -5.19 -1.96 -7.82
C LEU A 25 -4.81 -1.15 -6.57
N TYR A 26 -4.00 -0.09 -6.70
CA TYR A 26 -3.64 0.77 -5.57
C TYR A 26 -4.87 1.41 -4.92
N GLU A 27 -5.86 1.80 -5.71
CA GLU A 27 -7.10 2.41 -5.22
C GLU A 27 -7.96 1.37 -4.51
N ALA A 28 -8.09 0.18 -5.10
CA ALA A 28 -8.82 -0.94 -4.49
C ALA A 28 -8.25 -1.31 -3.11
N ILE A 29 -6.92 -1.34 -2.97
CA ILE A 29 -6.23 -1.62 -1.71
C ILE A 29 -6.55 -0.55 -0.66
N VAL A 30 -6.45 0.73 -1.03
CA VAL A 30 -6.76 1.85 -0.13
C VAL A 30 -8.22 1.82 0.32
N LEU A 31 -9.15 1.53 -0.60
CA LEU A 31 -10.57 1.40 -0.29
C LEU A 31 -10.83 0.22 0.67
N LYS A 32 -10.18 -0.93 0.44
CA LYS A 32 -10.29 -2.08 1.34
C LYS A 32 -9.71 -1.79 2.73
N ALA A 33 -8.56 -1.13 2.81
CA ALA A 33 -7.96 -0.71 4.08
C ALA A 33 -8.89 0.25 4.85
N ARG A 34 -9.53 1.19 4.14
CA ARG A 34 -10.54 2.10 4.73
C ARG A 34 -11.77 1.35 5.23
N GLU A 35 -12.28 0.39 4.45
CA GLU A 35 -13.43 -0.45 4.82
C GLU A 35 -13.16 -1.24 6.11
N LEU A 36 -11.93 -1.77 6.27
CA LEU A 36 -11.52 -2.52 7.45
C LEU A 36 -11.22 -1.65 8.69
N GLY A 37 -11.27 -0.32 8.54
CA GLY A 37 -11.05 0.64 9.62
C GLY A 37 -9.58 0.81 10.02
N LEU A 38 -8.66 0.68 9.05
CA LEU A 38 -7.25 1.03 9.29
C LEU A 38 -7.10 2.55 9.45
N ALA A 39 -6.06 2.95 10.19
CA ALA A 39 -5.86 4.34 10.62
C ALA A 39 -5.63 5.30 9.45
N GLY A 40 -5.00 4.82 8.37
CA GLY A 40 -4.77 5.57 7.15
C GLY A 40 -3.92 4.78 6.17
N ALA A 41 -3.84 5.27 4.94
CA ALA A 41 -2.96 4.74 3.91
C ALA A 41 -2.38 5.92 3.13
N THR A 42 -1.12 5.81 2.72
CA THR A 42 -0.46 6.78 1.85
C THR A 42 -0.04 6.08 0.58
N VAL A 43 -0.29 6.70 -0.58
CA VAL A 43 0.12 6.17 -1.88
C VAL A 43 1.20 7.07 -2.45
N LEU A 44 2.32 6.48 -2.84
CA LEU A 44 3.46 7.13 -3.46
C LEU A 44 3.63 6.59 -4.88
N ARG A 45 3.86 7.48 -5.85
CA ARG A 45 4.20 7.13 -7.23
C ARG A 45 5.68 7.38 -7.46
N GLY A 46 6.43 6.34 -7.78
CA GLY A 46 7.85 6.46 -8.10
C GLY A 46 8.06 6.90 -9.55
N PRO A 47 9.13 7.67 -9.85
CA PRO A 47 9.44 8.08 -11.21
C PRO A 47 10.04 6.95 -12.07
N MET A 48 10.52 5.87 -11.42
CA MET A 48 11.14 4.71 -12.06
C MET A 48 11.20 3.55 -11.06
N GLY A 49 11.14 2.30 -11.54
CA GLY A 49 11.33 1.09 -10.74
C GLY A 49 11.65 -0.11 -11.61
N PHE A 50 12.17 -1.18 -10.99
CA PHE A 50 12.37 -2.48 -11.61
C PHE A 50 11.95 -3.58 -10.62
N GLY A 51 11.56 -4.75 -11.11
CA GLY A 51 11.03 -5.83 -10.27
C GLY A 51 10.88 -7.15 -11.03
N ALA A 52 10.29 -8.15 -10.37
CA ALA A 52 10.19 -9.52 -10.89
C ALA A 52 9.55 -9.63 -12.28
N ASN A 53 8.61 -8.72 -12.60
CA ASN A 53 7.94 -8.67 -13.90
C ASN A 53 8.48 -7.60 -14.86
N SER A 54 9.72 -7.12 -14.67
CA SER A 54 10.47 -6.55 -15.80
C SER A 54 10.83 -7.71 -16.74
N HIS A 55 9.84 -8.25 -17.44
CA HIS A 55 10.08 -9.28 -18.43
C HIS A 55 11.16 -8.75 -19.38
N LEU A 56 12.25 -9.50 -19.45
CA LEU A 56 13.26 -9.41 -20.49
C LEU A 56 12.55 -9.59 -21.84
N HIS A 57 11.99 -8.51 -22.37
CA HIS A 57 11.62 -8.42 -23.77
C HIS A 57 12.93 -8.52 -24.54
N THR A 58 13.17 -9.73 -25.04
CA THR A 58 14.35 -10.14 -25.77
C THR A 58 14.75 -9.14 -26.84
N ALA A 59 16.01 -8.73 -26.74
CA ALA A 59 16.90 -8.24 -27.80
C ALA A 59 16.52 -7.01 -28.64
N LYS A 60 15.48 -6.22 -28.34
CA LYS A 60 15.28 -4.97 -29.07
C LYS A 60 15.33 -3.68 -28.28
N ILE A 61 14.76 -3.54 -27.10
CA ILE A 61 14.73 -2.24 -26.44
C ILE A 61 14.69 -2.45 -24.94
N LEU A 62 15.68 -1.89 -24.24
CA LEU A 62 15.61 -1.45 -22.85
C LEU A 62 14.40 -0.52 -22.66
N ARG A 63 13.18 -1.06 -22.71
CA ARG A 63 11.99 -0.34 -22.25
C ARG A 63 12.09 -0.34 -20.73
N LEU A 64 12.81 0.66 -20.20
CA LEU A 64 12.58 1.14 -18.85
C LEU A 64 11.06 1.24 -18.70
N SER A 65 10.51 0.49 -17.74
CA SER A 65 9.09 0.22 -17.58
C SER A 65 8.23 1.46 -17.84
N VAL A 66 7.32 1.39 -18.83
CA VAL A 66 6.26 2.40 -19.01
C VAL A 66 5.29 2.37 -17.83
N ASP A 67 5.26 1.25 -17.11
CA ASP A 67 4.47 1.08 -15.91
C ASP A 67 5.25 1.55 -14.67
N LEU A 68 4.79 2.64 -14.08
CA LEU A 68 5.46 3.27 -12.95
C LEU A 68 5.14 2.54 -11.65
N PRO A 69 6.11 2.44 -10.72
CA PRO A 69 5.87 1.77 -9.46
C PRO A 69 4.97 2.62 -8.55
N MET A 70 4.00 1.96 -7.93
CA MET A 70 3.15 2.49 -6.88
C MET A 70 3.51 1.81 -5.56
N VAL A 71 3.68 2.61 -4.52
CA VAL A 71 3.92 2.12 -3.15
C VAL A 71 2.77 2.56 -2.27
N ILE A 72 2.07 1.61 -1.67
CA ILE A 72 1.04 1.87 -0.65
C ILE A 72 1.65 1.59 0.72
N GLU A 73 1.71 2.61 1.57
CA GLU A 73 2.17 2.51 2.96
C GLU A 73 1.00 2.61 3.93
N ILE A 74 0.94 1.68 4.88
CA ILE A 74 -0.08 1.64 5.94
C ILE A 74 0.61 1.39 7.28
N VAL A 75 0.35 2.26 8.26
CA VAL A 75 0.82 2.09 9.65
C VAL A 75 -0.38 1.90 10.57
N ASP A 76 -0.45 0.75 11.22
CA ASP A 76 -1.47 0.48 12.24
C ASP A 76 -1.02 -0.65 13.19
N THR A 77 -1.93 -1.10 14.06
CA THR A 77 -1.68 -2.26 14.93
C THR A 77 -1.51 -3.54 14.11
N GLU A 78 -0.73 -4.48 14.65
CA GLU A 78 -0.51 -5.79 14.01
C GLU A 78 -1.83 -6.53 13.76
N GLU A 79 -2.78 -6.47 14.69
CA GLU A 79 -4.09 -7.12 14.54
C GLU A 79 -4.86 -6.58 13.35
N LYS A 80 -4.81 -5.27 13.11
CA LYS A 80 -5.50 -4.67 11.97
C LYS A 80 -4.79 -4.93 10.65
N ILE A 81 -3.46 -4.93 10.63
CA ILE A 81 -2.71 -5.32 9.44
C ILE A 81 -3.03 -6.77 9.08
N ASN A 82 -3.04 -7.67 10.06
CA ASN A 82 -3.37 -9.09 9.86
C ASN A 82 -4.78 -9.31 9.29
N ARG A 83 -5.73 -8.40 9.53
CA ARG A 83 -7.06 -8.44 8.89
C ARG A 83 -7.02 -8.07 7.42
N LEU A 84 -6.06 -7.26 6.97
CA LEU A 84 -5.90 -6.85 5.58
C LEU A 84 -5.12 -7.89 4.76
N LEU A 85 -4.16 -8.60 5.37
CA LEU A 85 -3.27 -9.54 4.67
C LEU A 85 -3.99 -10.58 3.78
N PRO A 86 -5.06 -11.27 4.22
CA PRO A 86 -5.76 -12.23 3.37
C PRO A 86 -6.40 -11.60 2.13
N HIS A 87 -6.77 -10.32 2.18
CA HIS A 87 -7.28 -9.61 1.01
C HIS A 87 -6.14 -9.28 0.03
N LEU A 88 -4.96 -8.91 0.54
CA LEU A 88 -3.80 -8.63 -0.31
C LEU A 88 -3.30 -9.88 -1.02
N ASP A 89 -3.34 -11.04 -0.36
CA ASP A 89 -2.98 -12.33 -0.96
C ASP A 89 -3.82 -12.65 -2.22
N VAL A 90 -5.09 -12.22 -2.22
CA VAL A 90 -6.00 -12.41 -3.36
C VAL A 90 -5.87 -11.28 -4.39
N MET A 91 -5.61 -10.04 -3.94
CA MET A 91 -5.62 -8.84 -4.79
C MET A 91 -4.29 -8.61 -5.52
N VAL A 92 -3.16 -8.94 -4.87
CA VAL A 92 -1.81 -8.66 -5.36
C VAL A 92 -1.22 -9.95 -5.94
N LEU A 93 -1.55 -10.21 -7.20
CA LEU A 93 -1.02 -11.39 -7.91
C LEU A 93 0.47 -11.26 -8.24
N GLU A 94 0.92 -10.03 -8.45
CA GLU A 94 2.30 -9.68 -8.76
C GLU A 94 2.68 -8.42 -7.98
N GLY A 95 3.92 -8.38 -7.48
CA GLY A 95 4.41 -7.27 -6.66
C GLY A 95 5.26 -7.74 -5.49
N LEU A 96 5.43 -6.84 -4.52
CA LEU A 96 6.12 -7.13 -3.27
C LEU A 96 5.30 -6.57 -2.11
N VAL A 97 5.18 -7.33 -1.03
CA VAL A 97 4.57 -6.87 0.22
C VAL A 97 5.59 -7.05 1.34
N THR A 98 5.89 -5.99 2.09
CA THR A 98 6.80 -6.04 3.23
C THR A 98 6.11 -5.56 4.50
N LEU A 99 6.58 -6.06 5.65
CA LEU A 99 6.09 -5.68 6.96
C LEU A 99 7.28 -5.39 7.89
N GLU A 100 7.26 -4.23 8.54
CA GLU A 100 8.31 -3.76 9.43
C GLU A 100 7.73 -3.35 10.79
N ASP A 101 8.47 -3.57 11.88
CA ASP A 101 8.15 -3.04 13.20
C ASP A 101 8.45 -1.53 13.26
N VAL A 102 7.52 -0.74 13.76
CA VAL A 102 7.69 0.72 13.89
C VAL A 102 7.19 1.24 15.23
N GLN A 103 7.82 2.32 15.71
CA GLN A 103 7.35 3.07 16.87
C GLN A 103 6.55 4.30 16.42
N VAL A 104 5.29 4.38 16.84
CA VAL A 104 4.41 5.51 16.52
C VAL A 104 4.52 6.58 17.60
N LEU A 105 5.24 7.66 17.29
CA LEU A 105 5.47 8.74 18.25
C LEU A 105 4.21 9.58 18.52
N LYS A 106 3.42 9.86 17.48
CA LYS A 106 2.23 10.71 17.56
C LYS A 106 1.20 10.30 16.51
N TYR A 107 -0.03 10.11 16.94
CA TYR A 107 -1.18 9.97 16.05
C TYR A 107 -2.30 10.91 16.50
N ARG A 108 -2.74 11.82 15.61
CA ARG A 108 -3.79 12.80 15.88
C ARG A 108 -4.86 12.70 14.79
N ALA A 109 -5.96 12.02 15.09
CA ALA A 109 -7.18 12.18 14.31
C ALA A 109 -7.87 13.46 14.79
N ASN A 110 -8.24 14.35 13.87
CA ASN A 110 -8.95 15.60 14.21
C ASN A 110 -10.22 15.25 15.00
N GLN A 111 -10.21 15.52 16.31
CA GLN A 111 -11.44 15.73 17.06
C GLN A 111 -12.00 17.03 16.48
N LYS A 112 -13.21 17.01 15.92
CA LYS A 112 -13.88 18.25 15.49
C LYS A 112 -13.69 19.28 16.60
N LYS A 113 -13.09 20.44 16.28
CA LYS A 113 -13.07 21.57 17.23
C LYS A 113 -14.51 21.79 17.71
N PRO A 114 -14.77 21.91 19.02
CA PRO A 114 -16.05 22.44 19.48
C PRO A 114 -16.31 23.74 18.71
N GLN A 115 -17.49 23.85 18.09
CA GLN A 115 -17.93 25.12 17.53
C GLN A 115 -18.01 26.12 18.69
N GLU A 116 -17.19 27.17 18.65
CA GLU A 116 -17.38 28.38 19.45
C GLU A 116 -18.54 29.20 18.88
#